data_AF-A0A438KE58-F1
#
_entry.id   AF-A0A438KE58-F1
#
_cell.length_a   1.000
_cell.length_b   1.000
_cell.length_c   1.000
_cell.angle_alpha   90.00
_cell.angle_beta   90.00
_cell.angle_gamma   90.00
#
_symmetry.space_group_name_H-M   'P 1'
#
loop_
_entity.id
_entity.type
_entity.pdbx_description
1 polymer ?
#
loop_
_entity_poly.entity_id
_entity_poly.type
_entity_poly.pdbx_seq_one_letter_code
_entity_poly.pdbx_strand_id
1 'polypeptide(L)'
;MKLWRRASGALKDKNSMLIASLSSRNAPWNPRFEVTIIKATSHDESKVDYENIKRVFAWLHASPAYLKPLLSALSTRLQKTCSWVVALKGLVLMHGVLRCNIPAVQNIGRLPFDLSNFRDSYRKSGRTWV
;
A
#
# COMPACT_ATOMS: atom_id res chain seq x y z
N MET A 1 -20.04 -7.09 -13.68
CA MET A 1 -19.60 -6.23 -12.55
C MET A 1 -18.15 -6.46 -12.09
N LYS A 2 -17.63 -7.70 -11.96
CA LYS A 2 -16.23 -7.95 -11.52
C LYS A 2 -15.14 -7.37 -12.44
N LEU A 3 -15.30 -7.48 -13.76
CA LEU A 3 -14.31 -6.97 -14.73
C LEU A 3 -14.12 -5.44 -14.64
N TRP A 4 -15.21 -4.68 -14.49
CA TRP A 4 -15.19 -3.22 -14.29
C TRP A 4 -14.46 -2.81 -13.00
N ARG A 5 -14.62 -3.59 -11.91
CA ARG A 5 -13.88 -3.36 -10.65
C ARG A 5 -12.38 -3.60 -10.83
N ARG A 6 -12.01 -4.69 -11.51
CA ARG A 6 -10.61 -4.99 -11.82
C ARG A 6 -9.96 -3.94 -12.72
N ALA A 7 -10.66 -3.51 -13.78
CA ALA A 7 -10.16 -2.48 -14.69
C ALA A 7 -9.98 -1.12 -13.99
N SER A 8 -10.96 -0.68 -13.20
CA SER A 8 -10.85 0.56 -12.41
C SER A 8 -9.74 0.49 -11.36
N GLY A 9 -9.56 -0.66 -10.70
CA GLY A 9 -8.44 -0.91 -9.79
C GLY A 9 -7.08 -0.81 -10.49
N ALA A 10 -6.94 -1.44 -11.66
CA ALA A 10 -5.71 -1.36 -12.45
C ALA A 10 -5.39 0.07 -12.90
N LEU A 11 -6.40 0.86 -13.27
CA LEU A 11 -6.22 2.26 -13.64
C LEU A 11 -5.76 3.12 -12.45
N LYS A 12 -6.35 2.90 -11.26
CA LYS A 12 -5.92 3.55 -10.02
C LYS A 12 -4.47 3.21 -9.67
N ASP A 13 -4.07 1.96 -9.87
CA ASP A 13 -2.69 1.51 -9.62
C ASP A 13 -1.72 2.20 -10.57
N LYS A 14 -2.03 2.26 -11.87
CA LYS A 14 -1.22 2.98 -12.86
C LYS A 14 -1.07 4.46 -12.53
N ASN A 15 -2.17 5.14 -12.19
CA ASN A 15 -2.11 6.55 -11.81
C ASN A 15 -1.27 6.77 -10.55
N SER A 16 -1.42 5.90 -9.54
CA SER A 16 -0.64 5.98 -8.30
C SER A 16 0.85 5.79 -8.56
N MET A 17 1.22 4.84 -9.44
CA MET A 17 2.62 4.63 -9.82
C MET A 17 3.20 5.83 -10.58
N LEU A 18 2.43 6.44 -11.49
CA LEU A 18 2.85 7.66 -12.18
C LEU A 18 3.11 8.80 -11.20
N ILE A 19 2.16 9.05 -10.28
CA ILE A 19 2.32 10.08 -9.25
C ILE A 19 3.54 9.80 -8.37
N ALA A 20 3.73 8.55 -7.91
CA ALA A 20 4.90 8.16 -7.11
C ALA A 20 6.21 8.39 -7.87
N SER A 21 6.25 8.07 -9.17
CA SER A 21 7.44 8.30 -10.00
C SER A 21 7.77 9.78 -10.19
N LEU A 22 6.76 10.66 -10.21
CA LEU A 22 6.92 12.10 -10.41
C LEU A 22 7.20 12.86 -9.11
N SER A 23 6.55 12.50 -8.00
CA SER A 23 6.74 13.10 -6.68
C SER A 23 8.17 12.93 -6.15
N SER A 24 8.89 11.94 -6.69
CA SER A 24 10.26 11.61 -6.36
C SER A 24 11.30 12.66 -6.73
N ARG A 25 11.00 13.64 -7.60
CA ARG A 25 12.00 14.65 -7.99
C ARG A 25 12.49 15.49 -6.79
N ASN A 26 11.71 15.53 -5.70
CA ASN A 26 11.99 16.30 -4.50
C ASN A 26 12.16 15.44 -3.23
N ALA A 27 12.13 14.11 -3.34
CA ALA A 27 12.20 13.21 -2.19
C ALA A 27 13.61 12.59 -2.06
N PRO A 28 14.18 12.48 -0.84
CA PRO A 28 15.50 11.90 -0.62
C PRO A 28 15.55 10.36 -0.75
N TRP A 29 14.45 9.69 -1.13
CA TRP A 29 14.35 8.23 -1.27
C TRP A 29 14.05 7.80 -2.71
N ASN A 30 14.40 6.55 -3.03
CA ASN A 30 14.29 6.02 -4.39
C ASN A 30 12.81 5.95 -4.86
N PRO A 31 12.45 6.51 -6.03
CA PRO A 31 11.08 6.44 -6.59
C PRO A 31 10.57 5.00 -6.74
N ARG A 32 11.49 4.07 -7.01
CA ARG A 32 11.18 2.65 -7.19
C ARG A 32 10.65 2.03 -5.90
N PHE A 33 10.95 2.61 -4.74
CA PHE A 33 10.48 2.10 -3.45
C PHE A 33 8.96 2.23 -3.31
N GLU A 34 8.41 3.43 -3.49
CA GLU A 34 6.96 3.68 -3.41
C GLU A 34 6.18 2.90 -4.48
N VAL A 35 6.71 2.82 -5.70
CA VAL A 35 6.13 2.00 -6.76
C VAL A 35 6.08 0.52 -6.35
N THR A 36 7.10 0.01 -5.66
CA THR A 36 7.10 -1.38 -5.17
C THR A 36 6.04 -1.59 -4.09
N ILE A 37 5.82 -0.62 -3.20
CA ILE A 37 4.72 -0.66 -2.20
C ILE A 37 3.35 -0.70 -2.89
N ILE A 38 3.15 0.13 -3.92
CA ILE A 38 1.90 0.14 -4.70
C ILE A 38 1.66 -1.21 -5.38
N LYS A 39 2.70 -1.83 -5.95
CA LYS A 39 2.60 -3.16 -6.57
C LYS A 39 2.29 -4.26 -5.56
N ALA A 40 2.97 -4.23 -4.41
CA ALA A 40 2.71 -5.15 -3.29
C ALA A 40 1.26 -5.03 -2.76
N THR A 41 0.67 -3.83 -2.87
CA THR A 41 -0.69 -3.50 -2.41
C THR A 41 -1.64 -3.20 -3.57
N SER A 42 -1.48 -3.90 -4.69
CA SER A 42 -2.30 -3.72 -5.89
C SER A 42 -3.75 -4.18 -5.69
N HIS A 43 -4.66 -3.71 -6.54
CA HIS A 43 -6.07 -4.14 -6.55
C HIS A 43 -6.30 -5.57 -7.07
N ASP A 44 -5.23 -6.32 -7.39
CA ASP A 44 -5.35 -7.67 -7.93
C ASP A 44 -5.90 -8.65 -6.88
N GLU A 45 -7.17 -9.04 -7.01
CA GLU A 45 -7.83 -10.00 -6.12
C GLU A 45 -7.28 -11.43 -6.26
N SER A 46 -6.59 -11.75 -7.37
CA SER A 46 -6.20 -13.13 -7.68
C SER A 46 -4.95 -13.60 -6.94
N LYS A 47 -4.12 -12.67 -6.45
CA LYS A 47 -2.84 -13.00 -5.82
C LYS A 47 -2.31 -11.91 -4.89
N VAL A 48 -1.45 -12.34 -3.98
CA VAL A 48 -0.55 -11.47 -3.21
C VAL A 48 0.81 -11.44 -3.92
N ASP A 49 1.35 -10.25 -4.13
CA ASP A 49 2.61 -10.06 -4.84
C ASP A 49 3.82 -10.18 -3.88
N TYR A 50 4.13 -11.43 -3.53
CA TYR A 50 5.22 -11.75 -2.59
C TYR A 50 6.59 -11.29 -3.09
N GLU A 51 6.81 -11.18 -4.40
CA GLU A 51 8.09 -10.73 -4.95
C GLU A 51 8.33 -9.24 -4.67
N ASN A 52 7.30 -8.40 -4.84
CA ASN A 52 7.41 -7.00 -4.47
C ASN A 52 7.45 -6.81 -2.95
N ILE A 53 6.74 -7.64 -2.17
CA ILE A 53 6.85 -7.64 -0.70
C ILE A 53 8.29 -7.95 -0.26
N LYS A 54 8.93 -8.99 -0.81
CA LYS A 54 10.33 -9.34 -0.53
C LYS A 54 11.26 -8.18 -0.87
N ARG A 55 11.06 -7.50 -2.01
CA ARG A 55 11.82 -6.30 -2.36
C ARG A 55 11.68 -5.21 -1.30
N VAL A 56 10.46 -4.88 -0.87
CA VAL A 56 10.24 -3.87 0.19
C VAL A 56 11.06 -4.19 1.43
N PHE A 57 11.07 -5.46 1.88
CA PHE A 57 11.87 -5.87 3.02
C PHE A 57 13.38 -5.80 2.75
N ALA A 58 13.84 -6.12 1.54
CA ALA A 58 15.26 -5.97 1.18
C ALA A 58 15.73 -4.50 1.32
N TRP A 59 14.92 -3.53 0.90
CA TRP A 59 15.21 -2.10 1.13
C TRP A 59 15.24 -1.75 2.62
N LEU A 60 14.27 -2.26 3.38
CA LEU A 60 14.16 -2.01 4.81
C LEU A 60 15.37 -2.57 5.60
N HIS A 61 15.86 -3.76 5.21
CA HIS A 61 17.07 -4.36 5.76
C HIS A 61 18.35 -3.64 5.31
N ALA A 62 18.39 -3.12 4.08
CA ALA A 62 19.53 -2.36 3.57
C ALA A 62 19.70 -1.01 4.30
N SER A 63 18.60 -0.33 4.65
CA SER A 63 18.66 0.87 5.48
C SER A 63 17.37 1.12 6.26
N PRO A 64 17.44 1.36 7.58
CA PRO A 64 16.26 1.69 8.39
C PRO A 64 15.62 3.03 7.97
N ALA A 65 16.31 3.87 7.18
CA ALA A 65 15.76 5.11 6.64
C ALA A 65 14.52 4.88 5.76
N TYR A 66 14.36 3.69 5.18
CA TYR A 66 13.19 3.33 4.37
C TYR A 66 11.93 3.05 5.20
N LEU A 67 12.03 2.93 6.53
CA LEU A 67 10.87 2.68 7.38
C LEU A 67 9.87 3.84 7.32
N LYS A 68 10.30 5.08 7.56
CA LYS A 68 9.38 6.23 7.58
C LYS A 68 8.66 6.44 6.23
N PRO A 69 9.34 6.39 5.07
CA PRO A 69 8.68 6.42 3.76
C PRO A 69 7.71 5.25 3.55
N LEU A 70 8.06 4.03 4.00
CA LEU A 70 7.18 2.86 3.90
C LEU A 70 5.87 3.10 4.66
N LEU A 71 5.97 3.52 5.91
CA LEU A 71 4.82 3.79 6.78
C LEU A 71 3.93 4.89 6.18
N SER A 72 4.53 5.97 5.67
CA SER A 72 3.84 7.09 5.05
C SER A 72 3.12 6.69 3.75
N ALA A 73 3.83 6.02 2.84
CA ALA A 73 3.28 5.56 1.57
C ALA A 73 2.15 4.55 1.79
N LEU A 74 2.35 3.60 2.70
CA LEU A 74 1.35 2.60 3.04
C LEU A 74 0.11 3.22 3.70
N SER A 75 0.29 4.15 4.64
CA SER A 75 -0.83 4.86 5.27
C SER A 75 -1.64 5.65 4.25
N THR A 76 -0.97 6.44 3.41
CA THR A 76 -1.60 7.19 2.31
C THR A 76 -2.38 6.27 1.38
N ARG A 77 -1.81 5.11 1.06
CA ARG A 77 -2.42 4.11 0.19
C ARG A 77 -3.70 3.55 0.78
N LEU A 78 -3.68 3.19 2.06
CA LEU A 78 -4.81 2.65 2.79
C LEU A 78 -5.96 3.66 2.96
N GLN A 79 -5.62 4.93 3.22
CA GLN A 79 -6.59 6.01 3.38
C GLN A 79 -7.25 6.42 2.05
N LYS A 80 -6.48 6.54 0.96
CA LYS A 80 -7.00 7.09 -0.31
C LYS A 80 -7.74 6.05 -1.15
N THR A 81 -7.36 4.79 -1.07
CA THR A 81 -7.83 3.78 -2.03
C THR A 81 -9.19 3.19 -1.63
N CYS A 82 -9.46 3.07 -0.33
CA CYS A 82 -10.71 2.55 0.24
C CYS A 82 -11.20 1.26 -0.43
N SER A 83 -10.27 0.34 -0.71
CA SER A 83 -10.51 -0.98 -1.34
C SER A 83 -10.14 -2.07 -0.35
N TRP A 84 -11.05 -3.03 -0.12
CA TRP A 84 -10.81 -4.12 0.85
C TRP A 84 -9.56 -4.94 0.50
N VAL A 85 -9.29 -5.14 -0.80
CA VAL A 85 -8.12 -5.90 -1.28
C VAL A 85 -6.82 -5.21 -0.88
N VAL A 86 -6.78 -3.89 -1.11
CA VAL A 86 -5.61 -3.06 -0.79
C VAL A 86 -5.44 -2.96 0.72
N ALA A 87 -6.54 -2.86 1.46
CA ALA A 87 -6.53 -2.89 2.93
C ALA A 87 -5.94 -4.18 3.48
N LEU A 88 -6.42 -5.33 2.99
CA LEU A 88 -5.93 -6.64 3.41
C LEU A 88 -4.44 -6.83 3.07
N LYS A 89 -4.03 -6.51 1.84
CA LYS A 89 -2.61 -6.60 1.43
C LYS A 89 -1.72 -5.64 2.22
N GLY A 90 -2.21 -4.44 2.53
CA GLY A 90 -1.48 -3.49 3.36
C GLY A 90 -1.29 -3.97 4.80
N LEU A 91 -2.29 -4.64 5.37
CA LEU A 91 -2.17 -5.30 6.67
C LEU A 91 -1.16 -6.45 6.65
N VAL A 92 -1.17 -7.28 5.59
CA VAL A 92 -0.18 -8.36 5.41
C VAL A 92 1.24 -7.78 5.33
N LEU A 93 1.42 -6.71 4.55
CA LEU A 93 2.72 -6.04 4.44
C LEU A 93 3.16 -5.48 5.80
N MET A 94 2.26 -4.82 6.54
CA MET A 94 2.57 -4.31 7.88
C MET A 94 2.90 -5.39 8.90
N HIS A 95 2.16 -6.49 8.88
CA HIS A 95 2.45 -7.62 9.75
C HIS A 95 3.89 -8.11 9.52
N GLY A 96 4.33 -8.19 8.25
CA GLY A 96 5.71 -8.51 7.94
C GLY A 96 6.71 -7.46 8.46
N VAL A 97 6.39 -6.16 8.33
CA VAL A 97 7.22 -5.08 8.90
C VAL A 97 7.39 -5.25 10.42
N LEU A 98 6.29 -5.50 11.15
CA LEU A 98 6.31 -5.69 12.60
C LEU A 98 7.09 -6.95 13.03
N ARG A 99 7.23 -7.93 12.14
CA ARG A 99 8.00 -9.15 12.36
C ARG A 99 9.47 -9.03 11.91
N CYS A 100 9.85 -7.94 11.24
CA CYS A 100 11.24 -7.70 10.89
C CYS A 100 12.09 -7.44 12.15
N ASN A 101 13.24 -8.08 12.24
CA ASN A 101 14.21 -7.87 13.32
C ASN A 101 15.01 -6.57 13.09
N ILE A 102 14.33 -5.43 13.06
CA ILE A 102 14.92 -4.11 12.84
C ILE A 102 14.61 -3.24 14.07
N PRO A 103 15.61 -2.71 14.80
CA PRO A 103 15.38 -1.93 16.03
C PRO A 103 14.44 -0.73 15.83
N ALA A 104 14.48 -0.09 14.66
CA ALA A 104 13.60 1.02 14.33
C ALA A 104 12.11 0.65 14.31
N VAL A 105 11.77 -0.61 14.02
CA VAL A 105 10.37 -1.10 14.01
C VAL A 105 9.78 -1.15 15.42
N GLN A 106 10.60 -1.48 16.42
CA GLN A 106 10.16 -1.53 17.81
C GLN A 106 9.72 -0.15 18.34
N ASN A 107 10.25 0.92 17.74
CA ASN A 107 9.96 2.31 18.10
C ASN A 107 8.74 2.91 17.36
N ILE A 108 8.01 2.13 16.54
CA ILE A 108 6.83 2.63 15.81
C ILE A 108 5.72 3.08 16.78
N GLY A 109 5.57 2.38 17.92
CA GLY A 109 4.49 2.63 18.86
C GLY A 109 3.12 2.28 18.25
N ARG A 110 2.36 3.30 17.81
CA ARG A 110 1.04 3.12 17.18
C ARG A 110 1.18 2.97 15.67
N LEU A 111 0.30 2.16 15.06
CA LEU A 111 0.23 2.04 13.60
C LEU A 111 0.00 3.42 12.94
N PRO A 112 0.64 3.69 11.78
CA PRO A 112 0.54 4.96 11.07
C PRO A 112 -0.80 5.15 10.34
N PHE A 113 -1.74 4.22 10.47
CA PHE A 113 -3.07 4.26 9.87
C PHE A 113 -4.09 3.64 10.83
N ASP A 114 -5.35 4.06 10.67
CA ASP A 114 -6.50 3.54 11.40
C ASP A 114 -7.52 2.98 10.41
N LEU A 115 -7.88 1.71 10.60
CA LEU A 115 -8.88 0.99 9.79
C LEU A 115 -10.15 0.66 10.58
N SER A 116 -10.30 1.16 11.82
CA SER A 116 -11.48 0.90 12.67
C SER A 116 -12.80 1.28 12.01
N ASN A 117 -12.81 2.38 11.26
CA ASN A 117 -13.96 2.90 10.51
C ASN A 117 -13.92 2.54 9.01
N PHE A 118 -13.09 1.57 8.61
CA PHE A 118 -12.89 1.24 7.20
C PHE A 118 -14.20 0.78 6.53
N ARG A 119 -14.49 1.34 5.35
CA ARG A 119 -15.60 0.92 4.49
C ARG A 119 -15.12 0.76 3.06
N ASP A 120 -15.38 -0.42 2.49
CA ASP A 120 -15.03 -0.71 1.11
C ASP A 120 -15.90 0.11 0.15
N SER A 121 -15.24 0.86 -0.75
CA SER A 121 -15.90 1.77 -1.68
C SER A 121 -16.81 1.04 -2.67
N TYR A 122 -16.50 -0.22 -2.99
CA TYR A 122 -17.31 -1.02 -3.90
C TYR A 122 -18.63 -1.51 -3.29
N ARG A 123 -18.84 -1.38 -1.96
CA ARG A 123 -20.16 -1.62 -1.33
C ARG A 123 -21.15 -0.48 -1.55
N LYS A 124 -20.70 0.72 -1.94
CA LYS A 124 -21.58 1.88 -2.14
C LYS A 124 -22.34 1.88 -3.48
N SER A 125 -21.83 1.23 -4.53
CA SER A 125 -22.44 1.33 -5.87
C SER A 125 -23.69 0.47 -6.11
N GLY A 126 -24.26 -0.15 -5.06
CA GLY A 126 -25.38 -1.08 -5.17
C GLY A 126 -26.74 -0.55 -4.70
N ARG A 127 -26.81 0.67 -4.14
CA ARG A 127 -28.06 1.27 -3.64
C ARG A 127 -28.11 2.77 -3.92
N THR A 128 -28.48 3.15 -5.13
CA THR A 128 -29.09 4.46 -5.43
C THR A 128 -29.92 4.34 -6.69
N TRP A 129 -31.11 3.76 -6.55
CA TRP A 129 -32.30 4.09 -7.34
C TRP A 129 -33.48 3.88 -6.38
N VAL A 130 -33.86 4.97 -5.69
CA VAL A 130 -35.18 5.14 -5.08
C VAL A 130 -35.84 6.24 -5.88
#